data_AF-E9RTF9-F1
#
_entry.id   AF-E9RTF9-F1
#
_cell.length_a   1.000
_cell.length_b   1.000
_cell.length_c   1.000
_cell.angle_alpha   90.00
_cell.angle_beta   90.00
_cell.angle_gamma   90.00
#
_symmetry.space_group_name_H-M   'P 1'
#
loop_
_entity.id
_entity.type
_entity.pdbx_description
1 polymer ?
#
loop_
_entity_poly.entity_id
_entity_poly.type
_entity_poly.pdbx_seq_one_letter_code
_entity_poly.pdbx_strand_id
1 'polypeptide(L)' 'MSKWSEIRCDFFDENDRRYCVDGWQTSNDCEEGKTIAKINLKNKSVEYLDQDAKTDEYTQEVINEFLKNGYVLTE' A
#
# COMPACT_ATOMS: atom_id res chain seq x y z
N MET A 1 -2.60 8.76 -14.97
CA MET A 1 -3.82 8.00 -14.59
C MET A 1 -3.36 6.73 -13.94
N SER A 2 -3.85 6.45 -12.73
CA SER A 2 -3.42 5.26 -12.02
C SER A 2 -3.94 4.01 -12.70
N LYS A 3 -3.15 2.93 -12.64
CA LYS A 3 -3.57 1.60 -13.11
C LYS A 3 -4.66 1.01 -12.21
N TRP A 4 -4.73 1.47 -10.98
CA TRP A 4 -5.60 0.93 -9.94
C TRP A 4 -6.81 1.85 -9.76
N SER A 5 -8.00 1.25 -9.67
CA SER A 5 -9.21 1.98 -9.29
C SER A 5 -9.22 2.27 -7.80
N GLU A 6 -8.58 1.42 -7.00
CA GLU A 6 -8.47 1.59 -5.56
C GLU A 6 -7.11 1.07 -5.06
N ILE A 7 -6.52 1.79 -4.10
CA ILE A 7 -5.29 1.40 -3.42
C ILE A 7 -5.51 1.56 -1.93
N ARG A 8 -5.19 0.51 -1.17
CA ARG A 8 -5.29 0.53 0.29
C ARG A 8 -4.02 0.01 0.94
N CYS A 9 -3.79 0.47 2.17
CA CYS A 9 -2.65 0.09 2.99
C CYS A 9 -3.12 -0.14 4.43
N ASP A 10 -3.99 -1.13 4.61
CA ASP A 10 -4.63 -1.45 5.89
C ASP A 10 -4.26 -2.84 6.44
N PHE A 11 -3.59 -3.68 5.64
CA PHE A 11 -3.19 -5.01 6.05
C PHE A 11 -1.74 -5.06 6.57
N PHE A 12 -1.54 -5.59 7.77
CA PHE A 12 -0.21 -5.86 8.34
C PHE A 12 0.11 -7.35 8.24
N ASP A 13 1.18 -7.69 7.53
CA ASP A 13 1.72 -9.05 7.48
C ASP A 13 2.57 -9.31 8.73
N GLU A 14 2.06 -10.13 9.66
CA GLU A 14 2.74 -10.44 10.92
C GLU A 14 4.02 -11.28 10.74
N ASN A 15 4.09 -12.10 9.68
CA ASN A 15 5.25 -12.97 9.42
C ASN A 15 6.44 -12.14 8.91
N ASP A 16 6.15 -11.22 8.00
CA ASP A 16 7.09 -10.36 7.31
C ASP A 16 7.31 -9.02 8.04
N ARG A 17 6.43 -8.71 9.00
CA ARG A 17 6.37 -7.47 9.82
C ARG A 17 6.33 -6.21 8.96
N ARG A 18 5.53 -6.23 7.90
CA ARG A 18 5.39 -5.14 6.92
C ARG A 18 3.92 -4.89 6.60
N TYR A 19 3.58 -3.64 6.29
CA TYR A 19 2.26 -3.32 5.75
C TYR A 19 2.24 -3.62 4.27
N CYS A 20 1.17 -4.27 3.82
CA CYS A 20 0.91 -4.50 2.42
C CYS A 20 0.15 -3.31 1.84
N VAL A 21 0.60 -2.86 0.68
CA VAL A 21 -0.11 -1.90 -0.16
C VAL A 21 -0.71 -2.71 -1.28
N ASP A 22 -2.03 -2.82 -1.28
CA ASP A 22 -2.79 -3.62 -2.21
C ASP A 22 -3.57 -2.72 -3.17
N GLY A 23 -3.60 -3.13 -4.43
CA GLY A 23 -4.31 -2.43 -5.50
C GLY A 23 -5.39 -3.31 -6.12
N TRP A 24 -6.53 -2.69 -6.43
CA TRP A 24 -7.66 -3.29 -7.13
C TRP A 24 -7.90 -2.56 -8.45
N GLN A 25 -8.08 -3.33 -9.53
CA GLN A 25 -8.33 -2.73 -10.85
C GLN A 25 -9.78 -2.30 -10.99
N THR A 26 -10.69 -2.94 -10.28
CA THR A 26 -12.12 -2.65 -10.29
C THR A 26 -12.68 -2.47 -8.89
N SER A 27 -13.89 -1.94 -8.79
CA SER A 27 -14.63 -1.85 -7.52
C SER A 27 -15.42 -3.13 -7.20
N ASN A 28 -15.05 -4.26 -7.79
CA ASN A 28 -15.71 -5.53 -7.53
C ASN A 28 -15.21 -6.12 -6.21
N ASP A 29 -16.09 -6.25 -5.22
CA ASP A 29 -15.75 -6.81 -3.90
C ASP A 29 -15.28 -8.28 -3.95
N CYS A 30 -15.51 -8.99 -5.05
CA CYS A 30 -14.99 -10.35 -5.27
C CYS A 30 -13.59 -10.38 -5.93
N GLU A 31 -13.03 -9.23 -6.30
CA GLU A 31 -11.67 -9.16 -6.85
C GLU A 31 -10.64 -9.31 -5.72
N GLU A 32 -9.71 -10.24 -5.90
CA GLU A 32 -8.57 -10.39 -5.00
C GLU A 32 -7.60 -9.21 -5.22
N GLY A 33 -7.30 -8.48 -4.15
CA GLY A 33 -6.33 -7.39 -4.20
C GLY A 33 -4.94 -7.91 -4.55
N LYS A 34 -4.19 -7.13 -5.32
CA LYS A 34 -2.80 -7.44 -5.65
C LYS A 34 -1.87 -6.60 -4.80
N THR A 35 -0.98 -7.25 -4.05
CA THR A 35 0.08 -6.53 -3.33
C THR A 35 1.08 -5.93 -4.32
N ILE A 36 1.13 -4.60 -4.36
CA ILE A 36 1.99 -3.81 -5.26
C ILE A 36 3.19 -3.22 -4.54
N ALA A 37 3.12 -3.02 -3.23
CA ALA A 37 4.24 -2.58 -2.42
C ALA A 37 4.12 -3.09 -0.98
N LYS A 38 5.22 -3.03 -0.25
CA LYS A 38 5.31 -3.37 1.17
C LYS A 38 6.06 -2.28 1.92
N ILE A 39 5.49 -1.82 3.02
CA ILE A 39 6.08 -0.76 3.85
C ILE A 39 6.64 -1.38 5.12
N ASN A 40 7.92 -1.15 5.36
CA ASN A 40 8.57 -1.51 6.60
C ASN A 40 8.58 -0.29 7.54
N LEU A 41 7.81 -0.35 8.62
CA LEU A 41 7.71 0.75 9.57
C LEU A 41 9.00 0.97 10.37
N LYS A 42 9.81 -0.08 10.58
CA LYS A 42 11.01 0.00 11.42
C LYS A 42 12.07 0.93 10.82
N ASN A 43 12.23 0.89 9.50
CA ASN A 43 13.20 1.69 8.76
C ASN A 43 12.50 2.72 7.82
N LYS A 44 11.17 2.78 7.84
CA LYS A 44 10.33 3.60 6.95
C LYS A 44 10.66 3.38 5.45
N SER A 45 11.10 2.18 5.09
CA SER A 45 11.43 1.85 3.70
C SER A 45 10.24 1.21 2.99
N VAL A 46 10.09 1.52 1.71
CA VAL A 46 9.04 0.94 0.86
C VAL A 46 9.70 0.01 -0.16
N GLU A 47 9.27 -1.25 -0.17
CA GLU A 47 9.63 -2.24 -1.17
C GLU A 47 8.51 -2.31 -2.21
N TYR A 48 8.80 -1.90 -3.43
CA TYR A 48 7.83 -1.97 -4.53
C TYR A 48 7.94 -3.31 -5.23
N LEU A 49 6.86 -4.09 -5.19
CA LEU A 49 6.73 -5.36 -5.92
C LEU A 49 6.30 -5.11 -7.36
N ASP A 50 5.49 -4.08 -7.58
CA ASP A 50 5.08 -3.61 -8.89
C ASP A 50 5.89 -2.35 -9.26
N GLN A 51 6.49 -2.31 -10.46
CA GLN A 51 7.33 -1.17 -10.84
C GLN A 51 6.51 0.07 -11.19
N ASP A 52 5.29 -0.11 -11.71
CA ASP A 52 4.39 1.02 -11.98
C ASP A 52 4.05 1.76 -10.69
N ALA A 53 3.91 1.05 -9.56
CA ALA A 53 3.65 1.63 -8.25
C ALA A 53 4.69 2.67 -7.80
N LYS A 54 5.92 2.63 -8.35
CA LYS A 54 6.97 3.64 -8.05
C LYS A 54 6.67 5.00 -8.67
N THR A 55 6.04 5.01 -9.85
CA THR A 55 5.74 6.23 -10.62
C THR A 55 4.27 6.59 -10.58
N ASP A 56 3.43 5.71 -10.05
CA ASP A 56 2.01 5.91 -9.90
C ASP A 56 1.71 6.92 -8.79
N GLU A 57 1.24 8.10 -9.17
CA GLU A 57 0.99 9.21 -8.26
C GLU A 57 0.01 8.84 -7.14
N TYR A 58 -1.05 8.08 -7.46
CA TYR A 58 -2.04 7.65 -6.47
C TYR A 58 -1.44 6.68 -5.45
N THR A 59 -0.66 5.70 -5.92
CA THR A 59 0.06 4.76 -5.05
C THR A 59 1.04 5.49 -4.14
N GLN A 60 1.81 6.42 -4.69
CA GLN A 60 2.76 7.23 -3.92
C GLN A 60 2.04 8.11 -2.89
N GLU A 61 0.89 8.69 -3.23
CA GLU A 61 0.10 9.49 -2.31
C GLU A 61 -0.38 8.67 -1.10
N VAL A 62 -0.96 7.49 -1.33
CA VAL A 62 -1.40 6.57 -0.26
C VAL A 62 -0.23 6.15 0.63
N ILE A 63 0.90 5.77 0.04
CA ILE A 63 2.10 5.36 0.78
C ILE A 63 2.66 6.52 1.62
N ASN A 64 2.75 7.71 1.03
CA ASN A 64 3.24 8.91 1.72
C ASN A 64 2.29 9.34 2.83
N GLU A 65 0.97 9.29 2.60
CA GLU A 65 -0.05 9.56 3.61
C GLU A 65 0.08 8.57 4.76
N PHE A 66 0.19 7.27 4.47
CA PHE A 66 0.38 6.23 5.49
C PHE A 66 1.64 6.47 6.33
N LEU A 67 2.77 6.80 5.69
CA LEU A 67 4.03 7.12 6.37
C LEU A 67 3.98 8.43 7.17
N LYS A 68 3.24 9.44 6.68
CA LYS A 68 3.12 10.78 7.29
C LYS A 68 2.15 10.80 8.46
N ASN A 69 0.99 10.15 8.30
CA ASN A 69 0.03 9.93 9.38
C ASN A 69 0.57 8.96 10.42
N GLY A 70 1.73 8.34 10.15
CA GLY A 70 2.63 7.84 11.16
C GLY A 70 1.93 6.99 12.19
N TYR A 71 1.12 6.04 11.72
CA TYR A 71 0.43 5.04 12.52
C TYR A 71 -0.01 5.62 13.88
N VAL A 72 -0.96 6.57 13.88
CA VAL A 72 -1.68 6.89 15.12
C VAL A 72 -2.48 5.64 15.46
N LEU A 73 -1.85 4.73 16.21
CA LEU A 73 -2.53 3.82 17.11
C LEU A 73 -3.29 4.72 18.10
N THR A 74 -4.46 5.22 17.70
CA THR A 74 -5.41 5.67 18.71
C THR A 74 -5.86 4.40 19.42
N GLU A 75 -5.34 4.26 20.63
CA GLU A 75 -5.74 3.31 21.68
C GLU A 75 -7.27 3.14 21.80
#